data_AF-A0A7K0I6Z2-F1
#
_entry.id   AF-A0A7K0I6Z2-F1
#
_cell.length_a   1.000
_cell.length_b   1.000
_cell.length_c   1.000
_cell.angle_alpha   90.00
_cell.angle_beta   90.00
_cell.angle_gamma   90.00
#
_symmetry.space_group_name_H-M   'P 1'
#
loop_
_entity.id
_entity.type
_entity.pdbx_description
1 polymer ?
#
loop_
_entity_poly.entity_id
_entity_poly.type
_entity_poly.pdbx_seq_one_letter_code
_entity_poly.pdbx_strand_id
1 'polypeptide(L)'
;MKRSREAAKYILSDFISAAVAWFLFNWLRYEELAVYEGATSFTSYLGYMQVLKGQLFVPFFWLILYYFSGYYNKPFGKSRLTELFSTFVTTLIGVVFIFFVVVLNDLPRSFHIYYELFFVLLGLQFFLTYIPRLAITQSGLRKIKSRELAMNVLIIGAGKKAVRIAGDLYRMGYHISGFIPEDDATPVEVEKELVAGTLSGLASVVADKKIDELVLAAETEDNKKLLTILYSLYHYKLPIKVLADKLSMLSQVKIKTIRGIPLVNVTENNLSAVEKNIKFVMDKVVSVLVLLIFSPMYLYIAWRVKKDSPGPVFFRQERIGYMGKPFYIYKFRTMYVDAEDNGPLLSSEKDKRITPFGHILRKYRLDEFPQFWNVLKGDMSIVGPRPERKYFIDQIVKKAPFY
;
A
#
# COMPACT_ATOMS: atom_id res chain seq x y z
N MET A 1 -2.80 -12.31 -3.68
CA MET A 1 -2.00 -13.50 -3.34
C MET A 1 -0.65 -13.57 -4.07
N LYS A 2 -0.57 -13.33 -5.39
CA LYS A 2 0.72 -13.31 -6.13
C LYS A 2 1.69 -12.19 -5.66
N ARG A 3 1.15 -10.98 -5.39
CA ARG A 3 1.94 -9.81 -4.93
C ARG A 3 2.60 -9.99 -3.55
N SER A 4 1.90 -10.60 -2.59
CA SER A 4 2.45 -10.81 -1.24
C SER A 4 3.56 -11.86 -1.21
N ARG A 5 3.47 -12.91 -2.03
CA ARG A 5 4.52 -13.93 -2.15
C ARG A 5 5.82 -13.37 -2.75
N GLU A 6 5.72 -12.54 -3.80
CA GLU A 6 6.92 -11.89 -4.35
C GLU A 6 7.53 -10.88 -3.39
N ALA A 7 6.71 -10.06 -2.71
CA ALA A 7 7.22 -9.15 -1.68
C ALA A 7 7.97 -9.90 -0.57
N ALA A 8 7.46 -11.07 -0.14
CA ALA A 8 8.13 -11.91 0.85
C ALA A 8 9.50 -12.42 0.38
N LYS A 9 9.68 -12.73 -0.90
CA LYS A 9 11.00 -13.12 -1.45
C LYS A 9 12.00 -11.97 -1.34
N TYR A 10 11.60 -10.76 -1.68
CA TYR A 10 12.46 -9.58 -1.54
C TYR A 10 12.83 -9.34 -0.06
N ILE A 11 11.86 -9.41 0.85
CA ILE A 11 12.10 -9.21 2.29
C ILE A 11 13.09 -10.25 2.82
N LEU A 12 12.87 -11.54 2.51
CA LEU A 12 13.75 -12.61 2.96
C LEU A 12 15.16 -12.47 2.36
N SER A 13 15.24 -12.19 1.06
CA SER A 13 16.52 -11.97 0.37
C SER A 13 17.28 -10.80 0.97
N ASP A 14 16.61 -9.66 1.19
CA ASP A 14 17.25 -8.46 1.74
C ASP A 14 17.73 -8.67 3.18
N PHE A 15 16.98 -9.44 3.98
CA PHE A 15 17.40 -9.80 5.34
C PHE A 15 18.67 -10.65 5.33
N ILE A 16 18.70 -11.69 4.50
CA ILE A 16 19.87 -12.57 4.36
C ILE A 16 21.07 -11.76 3.83
N SER A 17 20.87 -10.95 2.79
CA SER A 17 21.90 -10.08 2.22
C SER A 17 22.49 -9.13 3.26
N ALA A 18 21.65 -8.48 4.07
CA ALA A 18 22.10 -7.59 5.13
C ALA A 18 22.85 -8.32 6.25
N ALA A 19 22.38 -9.51 6.64
CA ALA A 19 23.06 -10.33 7.65
C ALA A 19 24.42 -10.83 7.18
N VAL A 20 24.53 -11.28 5.92
CA VAL A 20 25.80 -11.70 5.31
C VAL A 20 26.74 -10.51 5.10
N ALA A 21 26.23 -9.37 4.64
CA ALA A 21 27.03 -8.16 4.46
C ALA A 21 27.65 -7.70 5.79
N TRP A 22 26.87 -7.68 6.87
CA TRP A 22 27.37 -7.31 8.19
C TRP A 22 28.37 -8.33 8.74
N PHE A 23 28.14 -9.63 8.53
CA PHE A 23 29.07 -10.67 8.93
C PHE A 23 30.42 -10.53 8.21
N LEU A 24 30.40 -10.36 6.89
CA LEU A 24 31.61 -10.17 6.07
C LEU A 24 32.33 -8.85 6.40
N PHE A 25 31.58 -7.80 6.73
CA PHE A 25 32.16 -6.55 7.21
C PHE A 25 32.91 -6.75 8.54
N ASN A 26 32.35 -7.54 9.46
CA ASN A 26 33.04 -7.89 10.72
C ASN A 26 34.23 -8.81 10.52
N TRP A 27 34.21 -9.70 9.51
CA TRP A 27 35.39 -10.47 9.12
C TRP A 27 36.55 -9.54 8.72
N LEU A 28 36.29 -8.53 7.89
CA LEU A 28 37.32 -7.57 7.48
C LEU A 28 37.78 -6.69 8.64
N ARG A 29 36.85 -6.27 9.52
CA ARG A 29 37.19 -5.54 10.74
C ARG A 29 38.04 -6.36 11.72
N TYR A 30 37.92 -7.68 11.72
CA TYR A 30 38.74 -8.53 12.58
C TYR A 30 40.22 -8.40 12.24
N GLU A 31 40.56 -8.50 10.95
CA GLU A 31 41.93 -8.38 10.43
C GLU A 31 42.52 -6.98 10.69
N GLU A 32 41.71 -5.93 10.53
CA GLU A 32 42.17 -4.54 10.62
C GLU A 32 42.17 -3.96 12.05
N LEU A 33 41.33 -4.49 12.96
CA LEU A 33 40.97 -3.82 14.22
C LEU A 33 41.02 -4.75 15.44
N ALA A 34 40.35 -5.90 15.37
CA ALA A 34 40.18 -6.77 16.54
C ALA A 34 41.47 -7.44 17.00
N VAL A 35 42.39 -7.75 16.07
CA VAL A 35 43.73 -8.28 16.41
C VAL A 35 44.51 -7.29 17.27
N TYR A 36 44.36 -5.98 17.03
CA TYR A 36 45.01 -4.93 17.81
C TYR A 36 44.36 -4.70 19.19
N GLU A 37 43.07 -5.02 19.33
CA GLU A 37 42.35 -5.01 20.62
C GLU A 37 42.56 -6.29 21.44
N GLY A 38 43.41 -7.21 20.98
CA GLY A 38 43.78 -8.43 21.70
C GLY A 38 42.82 -9.61 21.51
N ALA A 39 41.96 -9.57 20.48
CA ALA A 39 41.15 -10.74 20.13
C ALA A 39 42.06 -11.90 19.70
N THR A 40 41.92 -13.06 20.36
CA THR A 40 42.78 -14.23 20.14
C THR A 40 42.35 -15.09 18.96
N SER A 41 41.12 -14.90 18.49
CA SER A 41 40.55 -15.61 17.34
C SER A 41 39.33 -14.85 16.79
N PHE A 42 39.00 -15.07 15.52
CA PHE A 42 37.80 -14.51 14.91
C PHE A 42 36.52 -14.93 15.68
N THR A 43 36.46 -16.17 16.14
CA THR A 43 35.33 -16.67 16.95
C THR A 43 35.17 -15.91 18.25
N SER A 44 36.27 -15.52 18.91
CA SER A 44 36.23 -14.71 20.12
C SER A 44 35.71 -13.29 19.85
N TYR A 45 36.13 -12.68 18.74
CA TYR A 45 35.67 -11.37 18.29
C TYR A 45 34.17 -11.37 17.95
N LEU A 46 33.67 -12.41 17.27
CA LEU A 46 32.23 -12.55 17.04
C LEU A 46 31.42 -12.64 18.33
N GLY A 47 32.03 -13.10 19.43
CA GLY A 47 31.42 -13.14 20.76
C GLY A 47 31.33 -11.77 21.44
N TYR A 48 31.97 -10.72 20.90
CA TYR A 48 31.91 -9.40 21.50
C TYR A 48 30.48 -8.86 21.46
N MET A 49 30.03 -8.31 22.58
CA MET A 49 28.65 -7.86 22.75
C MET A 49 28.23 -6.83 21.68
N GLN A 50 29.14 -5.96 21.26
CA GLN A 50 28.88 -4.98 20.20
C GLN A 50 28.70 -5.65 18.83
N VAL A 51 29.52 -6.65 18.50
CA VAL A 51 29.43 -7.42 17.25
C VAL A 51 28.14 -8.24 17.21
N LEU A 52 27.79 -8.92 18.31
CA LEU A 52 26.52 -9.65 18.44
C LEU A 52 25.31 -8.75 18.30
N LYS A 53 25.30 -7.58 18.96
CA LYS A 53 24.24 -6.58 18.79
C LYS A 53 24.15 -6.11 17.34
N GLY A 54 25.28 -5.81 16.71
CA GLY A 54 25.32 -5.45 15.28
C GLY A 54 24.70 -6.54 14.41
N GLN A 55 25.12 -7.80 14.60
CA GLN A 55 24.64 -8.94 13.81
C GLN A 55 23.13 -9.19 13.98
N LEU A 56 22.60 -8.91 15.17
CA LEU A 56 21.17 -9.02 15.44
C LEU A 56 20.40 -7.83 14.85
N PHE A 57 20.80 -6.59 15.11
CA PHE A 57 19.97 -5.40 14.84
C PHE A 57 20.17 -4.79 13.44
N VAL A 58 21.36 -4.87 12.85
CA VAL A 58 21.64 -4.27 11.53
C VAL A 58 20.75 -4.84 10.42
N PRO A 59 20.49 -6.16 10.33
CA PRO A 59 19.56 -6.69 9.33
C PRO A 59 18.12 -6.15 9.46
N PHE A 60 17.63 -5.98 10.70
CA PHE A 60 16.29 -5.40 10.91
C PHE A 60 16.27 -3.90 10.58
N PHE A 61 17.33 -3.16 10.90
CA PHE A 61 17.48 -1.77 10.47
C PHE A 61 17.35 -1.64 8.95
N TRP A 62 18.03 -2.51 8.19
CA TRP A 62 17.94 -2.52 6.73
C TRP A 62 16.52 -2.81 6.24
N LEU A 63 15.82 -3.79 6.82
CA LEU A 63 14.43 -4.06 6.46
C LEU A 63 13.51 -2.85 6.71
N ILE A 64 13.68 -2.15 7.83
CA ILE A 64 12.94 -0.94 8.16
C ILE A 64 13.22 0.14 7.12
N LEU A 65 14.49 0.35 6.78
CA LEU A 65 14.89 1.37 5.81
C LEU A 65 14.36 1.07 4.40
N TYR A 66 14.42 -0.18 3.94
CA TYR A 66 13.86 -0.61 2.66
C TYR A 66 12.32 -0.58 2.63
N TYR A 67 11.68 -0.81 3.77
CA TYR A 67 10.24 -0.57 3.90
C TYR A 67 9.93 0.92 3.70
N PHE A 68 10.62 1.83 4.40
CA PHE A 68 10.36 3.27 4.24
C PHE A 68 10.74 3.84 2.88
N SER A 69 11.71 3.26 2.17
CA SER A 69 11.98 3.63 0.77
C SER A 69 10.84 3.24 -0.19
N GLY A 70 9.84 2.50 0.30
CA GLY A 70 8.68 2.06 -0.48
C GLY A 70 8.99 0.90 -1.42
N TYR A 71 10.17 0.28 -1.28
CA TYR A 71 10.66 -0.73 -2.22
C TYR A 71 9.74 -1.95 -2.30
N TYR A 72 9.16 -2.39 -1.18
CA TYR A 72 8.29 -3.57 -1.13
C TYR A 72 6.86 -3.35 -1.66
N ASN A 73 6.45 -2.10 -1.90
CA ASN A 73 5.05 -1.78 -2.22
C ASN A 73 4.64 -2.21 -3.64
N LYS A 74 5.60 -2.27 -4.58
CA LYS A 74 5.35 -2.65 -5.98
C LYS A 74 6.35 -3.73 -6.41
N PRO A 75 6.14 -5.01 -6.04
CA PRO A 75 7.10 -6.08 -6.32
C PRO A 75 7.23 -6.45 -7.81
N PHE A 76 6.29 -6.01 -8.66
CA PHE A 76 6.31 -6.29 -10.09
C PHE A 76 6.49 -5.03 -10.93
N GLY A 77 7.15 -5.21 -12.09
CA GLY A 77 7.21 -4.18 -13.13
C GLY A 77 8.04 -2.94 -12.81
N LYS A 78 8.99 -3.07 -11.88
CA LYS A 78 10.03 -2.06 -11.65
C LYS A 78 10.95 -1.98 -12.87
N SER A 79 11.38 -0.77 -13.21
CA SER A 79 12.50 -0.58 -14.12
C SER A 79 13.80 -0.99 -13.41
N ARG A 80 14.70 -1.65 -14.13
CA ARG A 80 16.03 -2.05 -13.61
C ARG A 80 16.82 -0.83 -13.14
N LEU A 81 16.74 0.27 -13.89
CA LEU A 81 17.40 1.53 -13.52
C LEU A 81 16.80 2.10 -12.24
N THR A 82 15.47 2.14 -12.12
CA THR A 82 14.82 2.61 -10.89
C THR A 82 15.17 1.73 -9.69
N GLU A 83 15.26 0.41 -9.88
CA GLU A 83 15.71 -0.53 -8.86
C GLU A 83 17.16 -0.28 -8.44
N LEU A 84 18.07 -0.07 -9.39
CA LEU A 84 19.48 0.23 -9.12
C LEU A 84 19.60 1.54 -8.34
N PHE A 85 19.03 2.63 -8.84
CA PHE A 85 19.11 3.94 -8.20
C PHE A 85 18.46 3.94 -6.82
N SER A 86 17.27 3.36 -6.67
CA SER A 86 16.61 3.29 -5.36
C SER A 86 17.38 2.43 -4.37
N THR A 87 17.98 1.31 -4.81
CA THR A 87 18.83 0.48 -3.95
C THR A 87 20.08 1.26 -3.54
N PHE A 88 20.79 1.87 -4.49
CA PHE A 88 22.01 2.63 -4.23
C PHE A 88 21.79 3.79 -3.25
N VAL A 89 20.77 4.62 -3.49
CA VAL A 89 20.45 5.76 -2.61
C VAL A 89 20.07 5.27 -1.21
N THR A 90 19.26 4.21 -1.11
CA THR A 90 18.86 3.68 0.20
C THR A 90 20.04 3.04 0.93
N THR A 91 20.93 2.33 0.23
CA THR A 91 22.16 1.77 0.82
C THR A 91 23.13 2.86 1.24
N LEU A 92 23.28 3.93 0.46
CA LEU A 92 24.12 5.06 0.83
C LEU A 92 23.64 5.72 2.12
N ILE A 93 22.34 6.03 2.22
CA ILE A 93 21.74 6.62 3.43
C ILE A 93 21.92 5.68 4.64
N GLY A 94 21.65 4.39 4.47
CA GLY A 94 21.76 3.42 5.57
C GLY A 94 23.20 3.19 6.03
N VAL A 95 24.16 3.16 5.10
CA VAL A 95 25.59 3.02 5.41
C VAL A 95 26.10 4.27 6.12
N VAL A 96 25.75 5.48 5.66
CA VAL A 96 26.07 6.72 6.37
C VAL A 96 25.55 6.64 7.81
N PHE A 97 24.29 6.26 8.01
CA PHE A 97 23.72 6.14 9.36
C PHE A 97 24.45 5.11 10.23
N ILE A 98 24.64 3.88 9.73
CA ILE A 98 25.35 2.81 10.47
C ILE A 98 26.79 3.23 10.77
N PHE A 99 27.44 3.89 9.82
CA PHE A 99 28.82 4.35 9.98
C PHE A 99 28.92 5.34 11.15
N PHE A 100 28.08 6.37 11.21
CA PHE A 100 28.12 7.35 12.31
C PHE A 100 27.66 6.80 13.66
N VAL A 101 26.71 5.86 13.69
CA VAL A 101 26.14 5.34 14.94
C VAL A 101 26.95 4.20 15.53
N VAL A 102 27.42 3.29 14.67
CA VAL A 102 28.09 2.06 15.10
C VAL A 102 29.59 2.16 14.86
N VAL A 103 30.01 2.42 13.62
CA VAL A 103 31.42 2.27 13.19
C VAL A 103 32.31 3.42 13.65
N LEU A 104 31.81 4.65 13.75
CA LEU A 104 32.61 5.82 14.11
C LEU A 104 33.08 5.80 15.57
N ASN A 105 32.30 5.14 16.44
CA ASN A 105 32.68 4.95 17.84
C ASN A 105 33.70 3.82 18.01
N ASP A 106 33.85 2.98 16.98
CA ASP A 106 34.96 2.05 16.88
C ASP A 106 36.18 2.87 16.42
N LEU A 107 37.25 2.87 17.23
CA LEU A 107 38.48 3.61 16.95
C LEU A 107 38.96 3.44 15.50
N PRO A 108 39.60 4.47 14.91
CA PRO A 108 41.05 4.34 14.74
C PRO A 108 41.82 5.66 14.82
N ARG A 109 43.15 5.48 14.85
CA ARG A 109 44.19 6.51 14.85
C ARG A 109 44.43 7.18 13.47
N SER A 110 43.68 6.85 12.40
CA SER A 110 43.88 7.38 11.02
C SER A 110 42.57 7.48 10.19
N PHE A 111 42.43 8.56 9.43
CA PHE A 111 41.30 8.78 8.51
C PHE A 111 41.21 7.77 7.35
N HIS A 112 42.34 7.19 6.93
CA HIS A 112 42.35 6.24 5.80
C HIS A 112 41.51 4.99 6.07
N ILE A 113 41.63 4.42 7.28
CA ILE A 113 40.90 3.22 7.70
C ILE A 113 39.39 3.50 7.70
N TYR A 114 38.96 4.68 8.16
CA TYR A 114 37.55 5.06 8.13
C TYR A 114 36.97 5.09 6.71
N TYR A 115 37.72 5.63 5.74
CA TYR A 115 37.28 5.64 4.34
C TYR A 115 37.18 4.23 3.77
N GLU A 116 38.17 3.38 4.04
CA GLU A 116 38.15 1.98 3.60
C GLU A 116 36.95 1.23 4.18
N LEU A 117 36.73 1.30 5.50
CA LEU A 117 35.58 0.66 6.14
C LEU A 117 34.25 1.17 5.59
N PHE A 118 34.13 2.48 5.33
CA PHE A 118 32.92 3.06 4.75
C PHE A 118 32.63 2.49 3.35
N PHE A 119 33.63 2.52 2.45
CA PHE A 119 33.44 2.06 1.08
C PHE A 119 33.29 0.53 0.98
N VAL A 120 33.97 -0.22 1.85
CA VAL A 120 33.79 -1.66 1.98
C VAL A 120 32.38 -1.99 2.43
N LEU A 121 31.87 -1.34 3.48
CA LEU A 121 30.50 -1.55 3.94
C LEU A 121 29.48 -1.17 2.87
N LEU A 122 29.70 -0.05 2.17
CA LEU A 122 28.85 0.37 1.05
C LEU A 122 28.84 -0.65 -0.09
N GLY A 123 30.01 -1.12 -0.51
CA GLY A 123 30.16 -2.12 -1.55
C GLY A 123 29.49 -3.43 -1.18
N LEU A 124 29.84 -4.00 -0.02
CA LEU A 124 29.26 -5.24 0.49
C LEU A 124 27.74 -5.14 0.55
N GLN A 125 27.20 -4.11 1.20
CA GLN A 125 25.75 -3.96 1.33
C GLN A 125 25.07 -3.79 -0.02
N PHE A 126 25.60 -2.92 -0.90
CA PHE A 126 25.00 -2.63 -2.19
C PHE A 126 24.97 -3.87 -3.09
N PHE A 127 26.11 -4.53 -3.31
CA PHE A 127 26.19 -5.66 -4.23
C PHE A 127 25.45 -6.90 -3.70
N LEU A 128 25.59 -7.21 -2.40
CA LEU A 128 24.88 -8.35 -1.80
C LEU A 128 23.38 -8.15 -1.78
N THR A 129 22.88 -6.91 -1.75
CA THR A 129 21.44 -6.60 -1.85
C THR A 129 20.97 -6.55 -3.30
N TYR A 130 21.70 -5.87 -4.19
CA TYR A 130 21.26 -5.61 -5.56
C TYR A 130 21.29 -6.86 -6.45
N ILE A 131 22.29 -7.73 -6.33
CA ILE A 131 22.42 -8.92 -7.18
C ILE A 131 21.22 -9.87 -6.97
N PRO A 132 20.84 -10.27 -5.74
CA PRO A 132 19.64 -11.07 -5.51
C PRO A 132 18.36 -10.37 -5.94
N ARG A 133 18.22 -9.07 -5.68
CA ARG A 133 17.06 -8.28 -6.15
C ARG A 133 16.92 -8.36 -7.66
N LEU A 134 18.01 -8.18 -8.40
CA LEU A 134 18.04 -8.29 -9.85
C LEU A 134 17.62 -9.69 -10.30
N ALA A 135 18.12 -10.75 -9.65
CA ALA A 135 17.74 -12.13 -9.96
C ALA A 135 16.24 -12.40 -9.72
N ILE A 136 15.66 -11.88 -8.63
CA ILE A 136 14.23 -11.96 -8.32
C ILE A 136 13.42 -11.19 -9.38
N THR A 137 13.81 -9.94 -9.66
CA THR A 137 13.15 -9.08 -10.67
C THR A 137 13.16 -9.75 -12.05
N GLN A 138 14.30 -10.30 -12.47
CA GLN A 138 14.46 -10.94 -13.77
C GLN A 138 13.65 -12.23 -13.86
N SER A 139 13.65 -13.05 -12.81
CA SER A 139 12.81 -14.24 -12.69
C SER A 139 11.32 -13.88 -12.77
N GLY A 140 10.89 -12.82 -12.08
CA GLY A 140 9.52 -12.30 -12.14
C GLY A 140 9.14 -11.82 -13.54
N LEU A 141 10.02 -11.08 -14.21
CA LEU A 141 9.81 -10.62 -15.59
C LEU A 141 9.73 -11.78 -16.58
N ARG A 142 10.55 -12.83 -16.41
CA ARG A 142 10.49 -14.05 -17.24
C ARG A 142 9.14 -14.75 -17.10
N LYS A 143 8.64 -14.90 -15.87
CA LYS A 143 7.32 -15.48 -15.59
C LYS A 143 6.14 -14.66 -16.10
N ILE A 144 6.30 -13.34 -16.18
CA ILE A 144 5.31 -12.47 -16.84
C ILE A 144 5.37 -12.68 -18.36
N LYS A 145 6.57 -12.74 -18.95
CA LYS A 145 6.73 -13.01 -20.39
C LYS A 145 6.27 -14.40 -20.81
N SER A 146 6.51 -15.43 -19.99
CA SER A 146 5.98 -16.80 -20.18
C SER A 146 4.50 -16.94 -19.81
N ARG A 147 3.86 -15.85 -19.36
CA ARG A 147 2.44 -15.74 -18.98
C ARG A 147 1.99 -16.56 -17.77
N GLU A 148 2.88 -17.26 -17.08
CA GLU A 148 2.59 -17.93 -15.80
C GLU A 148 2.08 -16.95 -14.72
N LEU A 149 2.59 -15.72 -14.74
CA LEU A 149 2.19 -14.62 -13.86
C LEU A 149 1.53 -13.46 -14.62
N ALA A 150 0.97 -13.72 -15.80
CA ALA A 150 0.23 -12.70 -16.54
C ALA A 150 -0.96 -12.18 -15.71
N MET A 151 -1.20 -10.88 -15.84
CA MET A 151 -2.39 -10.23 -15.30
C MET A 151 -3.46 -10.23 -16.39
N ASN A 152 -4.68 -10.61 -16.01
CA ASN A 152 -5.84 -10.61 -16.89
C ASN A 152 -6.37 -9.20 -17.06
N VAL A 153 -6.22 -8.65 -18.26
CA VAL A 153 -6.65 -7.30 -18.59
C VAL A 153 -7.89 -7.37 -19.46
N LEU A 154 -8.92 -6.62 -19.08
CA LEU A 154 -10.09 -6.38 -19.90
C LEU A 154 -10.02 -4.96 -20.45
N ILE A 155 -10.20 -4.81 -21.76
CA ILE A 155 -10.11 -3.52 -22.43
C ILE A 155 -11.53 -3.00 -22.70
N ILE A 156 -11.79 -1.78 -22.24
CA ILE A 156 -13.03 -1.05 -22.51
C ILE A 156 -12.74 -0.10 -23.67
N GLY A 157 -13.37 -0.38 -24.81
CA GLY A 157 -13.05 0.13 -26.13
C GLY A 157 -12.72 -1.01 -27.09
N ALA A 158 -13.22 -0.96 -28.32
CA ALA A 158 -13.03 -1.99 -29.35
C ALA A 158 -12.47 -1.44 -30.68
N GLY A 159 -12.14 -0.16 -30.75
CA GLY A 159 -11.58 0.47 -31.95
C GLY A 159 -10.05 0.36 -32.06
N LYS A 160 -9.48 1.04 -33.06
CA LYS A 160 -8.05 1.01 -33.42
C LYS A 160 -7.13 1.36 -32.24
N LYS A 161 -7.51 2.35 -31.42
CA LYS A 161 -6.71 2.72 -30.22
C LYS A 161 -6.63 1.56 -29.24
N ALA A 162 -7.75 0.91 -28.96
CA ALA A 162 -7.84 -0.23 -28.06
C ALA A 162 -7.01 -1.42 -28.57
N VAL A 163 -7.07 -1.72 -29.87
CA VAL A 163 -6.28 -2.79 -30.51
C VAL A 163 -4.78 -2.53 -30.36
N ARG A 164 -4.33 -1.30 -30.64
CA ARG A 164 -2.91 -0.93 -30.50
C ARG A 164 -2.41 -1.14 -29.07
N ILE A 165 -3.16 -0.67 -28.08
CA ILE A 165 -2.82 -0.82 -26.66
C ILE A 165 -2.83 -2.28 -26.23
N ALA A 166 -3.80 -3.06 -26.71
CA ALA A 166 -3.84 -4.49 -26.47
C ALA A 166 -2.58 -5.19 -26.98
N GLY A 167 -2.12 -4.85 -28.18
CA GLY A 167 -0.88 -5.36 -28.75
C GLY A 167 0.35 -5.01 -27.91
N ASP A 168 0.46 -3.76 -27.46
CA ASP A 168 1.57 -3.31 -26.61
C ASP A 168 1.55 -4.01 -25.24
N LEU A 169 0.38 -4.14 -24.61
CA LEU A 169 0.19 -4.86 -23.34
C LEU A 169 0.50 -6.36 -23.51
N TYR A 170 0.06 -6.97 -24.60
CA TYR A 170 0.33 -8.38 -24.91
C TYR A 170 1.84 -8.64 -25.05
N ARG A 171 2.57 -7.76 -25.75
CA ARG A 171 4.04 -7.81 -25.86
C ARG A 171 4.75 -7.63 -24.51
N MET A 172 4.11 -6.93 -23.59
CA MET A 172 4.59 -6.72 -22.22
C MET A 172 4.27 -7.89 -21.26
N GLY A 173 3.60 -8.95 -21.75
CA GLY A 173 3.27 -10.17 -21.02
C GLY A 173 1.94 -10.14 -20.26
N TYR A 174 1.03 -9.23 -20.61
CA TYR A 174 -0.34 -9.24 -20.09
C TYR A 174 -1.22 -10.21 -20.90
N HIS A 175 -2.26 -10.74 -20.24
CA HIS A 175 -3.26 -11.58 -20.89
C HIS A 175 -4.49 -10.74 -21.22
N ILE A 176 -4.74 -10.50 -22.51
CA ILE A 176 -5.91 -9.76 -22.96
C ILE A 176 -7.12 -10.70 -22.91
N SER A 177 -8.00 -10.46 -21.95
CA SER A 177 -9.15 -11.33 -21.68
C SER A 177 -10.36 -11.00 -22.56
N GLY A 178 -10.26 -9.91 -23.33
CA GLY A 178 -11.20 -9.49 -24.35
C GLY A 178 -11.39 -7.98 -24.39
N PHE A 179 -12.31 -7.56 -25.25
CA PHE A 179 -12.69 -6.17 -25.48
C PHE A 179 -14.19 -6.00 -25.22
N ILE A 180 -14.57 -4.84 -24.71
CA ILE A 180 -15.97 -4.43 -24.54
C ILE A 180 -16.15 -3.10 -25.25
N PRO A 181 -16.97 -3.02 -26.31
CA PRO A 181 -17.28 -1.77 -26.99
C PRO A 181 -17.89 -0.73 -26.04
N GLU A 182 -17.67 0.55 -26.31
CA GLU A 182 -18.24 1.65 -25.50
C GLU A 182 -19.74 1.79 -25.72
N ASP A 183 -20.19 1.53 -26.95
CA ASP A 183 -21.58 1.52 -27.40
C ASP A 183 -21.72 0.68 -28.66
N ASP A 184 -22.97 0.49 -29.11
CA ASP A 184 -23.31 -0.25 -30.33
C ASP A 184 -22.84 0.46 -31.61
N ALA A 185 -22.52 1.76 -31.52
CA ALA A 185 -22.03 2.58 -32.63
C ALA A 185 -20.49 2.54 -32.77
N THR A 186 -19.78 1.98 -31.79
CA THR A 186 -18.31 1.94 -31.78
C THR A 186 -17.84 1.01 -32.89
N PRO A 187 -16.99 1.49 -33.82
CA PRO A 187 -16.37 0.60 -34.81
C PRO A 187 -15.59 -0.52 -34.11
N VAL A 188 -16.01 -1.76 -34.32
CA VAL A 188 -15.37 -2.94 -33.77
C VAL A 188 -14.27 -3.38 -34.73
N GLU A 189 -13.03 -3.06 -34.38
CA GLU A 189 -11.82 -3.37 -35.16
C GLU A 189 -11.12 -4.64 -34.65
N VAL A 190 -11.83 -5.45 -33.85
CA VAL A 190 -11.37 -6.71 -33.28
C VAL A 190 -12.19 -7.88 -33.83
N GLU A 191 -11.58 -9.07 -33.87
CA GLU A 191 -12.30 -10.31 -34.18
C GLU A 191 -13.48 -10.50 -33.21
N LYS A 192 -14.63 -10.97 -33.74
CA LYS A 192 -15.88 -11.12 -32.96
C LYS A 192 -15.70 -11.99 -31.71
N GLU A 193 -14.79 -12.97 -31.76
CA GLU A 193 -14.48 -13.89 -30.67
C GLU A 193 -13.75 -13.22 -29.49
N LEU A 194 -13.08 -12.09 -29.73
CA LEU A 194 -12.40 -11.31 -28.71
C LEU A 194 -13.33 -10.31 -28.01
N VAL A 195 -14.53 -10.08 -28.55
CA VAL A 195 -15.57 -9.25 -27.92
C VAL A 195 -16.18 -10.04 -26.77
N ALA A 196 -15.84 -9.64 -25.54
CA ALA A 196 -16.22 -10.39 -24.34
C ALA A 196 -17.67 -10.13 -23.90
N GLY A 197 -18.33 -9.11 -24.43
CA GLY A 197 -19.69 -8.72 -24.09
C GLY A 197 -19.90 -7.22 -24.21
N THR A 198 -20.93 -6.72 -23.52
CA THR A 198 -21.32 -5.31 -23.46
C THR A 198 -20.99 -4.70 -22.08
N LEU A 199 -21.04 -3.37 -21.98
CA LEU A 199 -20.87 -2.67 -20.70
C LEU A 199 -21.90 -3.09 -19.64
N SER A 200 -23.12 -3.44 -20.04
CA SER A 200 -24.16 -3.93 -19.12
C SER A 200 -23.87 -5.36 -18.61
N GLY A 201 -23.22 -6.20 -19.42
CA GLY A 201 -22.77 -7.54 -19.05
C GLY A 201 -21.40 -7.59 -18.35
N LEU A 202 -20.78 -6.44 -18.08
CA LEU A 202 -19.41 -6.38 -17.56
C LEU A 202 -19.23 -7.14 -16.23
N ALA A 203 -20.26 -7.18 -15.37
CA ALA A 203 -20.22 -7.89 -14.09
C ALA A 203 -19.97 -9.40 -14.23
N SER A 204 -20.63 -10.08 -15.18
CA SER A 204 -20.41 -11.51 -15.42
C SER A 204 -19.03 -11.75 -16.01
N VAL A 205 -18.61 -10.91 -16.98
CA VAL A 205 -17.29 -11.03 -17.62
C VAL A 205 -16.16 -10.89 -16.58
N VAL A 206 -16.27 -9.93 -15.67
CA VAL A 206 -15.27 -9.71 -14.61
C VAL A 206 -15.16 -10.92 -13.67
N ALA A 207 -16.30 -11.52 -13.30
CA ALA A 207 -16.35 -12.68 -12.42
C ALA A 207 -15.81 -13.95 -13.10
N ASP A 208 -16.26 -14.23 -14.32
CA ASP A 208 -15.96 -15.48 -15.04
C ASP A 208 -14.50 -15.53 -15.50
N LYS A 209 -13.99 -14.42 -16.06
CA LYS A 209 -12.64 -14.34 -16.62
C LYS A 209 -11.56 -13.99 -15.59
N LYS A 210 -11.93 -13.82 -14.31
CA LYS A 210 -11.01 -13.45 -13.21
C LYS A 210 -10.12 -12.26 -13.60
N ILE A 211 -10.77 -11.15 -13.97
CA ILE A 211 -10.08 -9.95 -14.44
C ILE A 211 -9.31 -9.30 -13.29
N ASP A 212 -8.04 -8.98 -13.54
CA ASP A 212 -7.17 -8.31 -12.56
C ASP A 212 -7.18 -6.78 -12.73
N GLU A 213 -7.31 -6.28 -13.96
CA GLU A 213 -7.21 -4.85 -14.29
C GLU A 213 -8.11 -4.47 -15.48
N LEU A 214 -8.67 -3.25 -15.43
CA LEU A 214 -9.46 -2.65 -16.50
C LEU A 214 -8.63 -1.57 -17.20
N VAL A 215 -8.64 -1.57 -18.54
CA VAL A 215 -8.00 -0.53 -19.35
C VAL A 215 -9.08 0.18 -20.15
N LEU A 216 -9.33 1.45 -19.85
CA LEU A 216 -10.22 2.31 -20.62
C LEU A 216 -9.42 2.91 -21.80
N ALA A 217 -9.57 2.29 -22.96
CA ALA A 217 -8.98 2.69 -24.23
C ALA A 217 -10.07 3.16 -25.19
N ALA A 218 -10.91 4.07 -24.70
CA ALA A 218 -12.04 4.58 -25.45
C ALA A 218 -11.59 5.42 -26.66
N GLU A 219 -12.36 5.42 -27.75
CA GLU A 219 -12.14 6.25 -28.94
C GLU A 219 -12.85 7.59 -28.86
N THR A 220 -13.95 7.70 -28.10
CA THR A 220 -14.75 8.94 -28.03
C THR A 220 -13.96 10.15 -27.54
N GLU A 221 -14.18 11.31 -28.16
CA GLU A 221 -13.67 12.61 -27.70
C GLU A 221 -14.61 13.28 -26.67
N ASP A 222 -15.81 12.73 -26.46
CA ASP A 222 -16.75 13.24 -25.47
C ASP A 222 -16.30 12.88 -24.04
N ASN A 223 -15.79 13.90 -23.34
CA ASN A 223 -15.33 13.77 -21.97
C ASN A 223 -16.44 13.40 -20.98
N LYS A 224 -17.69 13.82 -21.22
CA LYS A 224 -18.81 13.44 -20.35
C LYS A 224 -19.09 11.95 -20.45
N LYS A 225 -19.07 11.41 -21.67
CA LYS A 225 -19.24 9.98 -21.93
C LYS A 225 -18.11 9.17 -21.33
N LEU A 226 -16.85 9.61 -21.49
CA LEU A 226 -15.68 8.97 -20.87
C LEU A 226 -15.77 8.91 -19.35
N LEU A 227 -16.13 10.04 -18.71
CA LEU A 227 -16.31 10.08 -17.26
C LEU A 227 -17.46 9.19 -16.81
N THR A 228 -18.56 9.15 -17.56
CA THR A 228 -19.70 8.27 -17.26
C THR A 228 -19.30 6.79 -17.29
N ILE A 229 -18.56 6.37 -18.33
CA ILE A 229 -18.03 5.01 -18.41
C ILE A 229 -17.04 4.78 -17.26
N LEU A 230 -16.07 5.68 -17.06
CA LEU A 230 -15.08 5.54 -16.00
C LEU A 230 -15.74 5.39 -14.61
N TYR A 231 -16.76 6.20 -14.33
CA TYR A 231 -17.51 6.15 -13.08
C TYR A 231 -18.24 4.83 -12.88
N SER A 232 -18.84 4.27 -13.93
CA SER A 232 -19.49 2.95 -13.85
C SER A 232 -18.49 1.83 -13.57
N LEU A 233 -17.21 1.99 -13.94
CA LEU A 233 -16.18 1.00 -13.68
C LEU A 233 -15.73 0.94 -12.20
N TYR A 234 -15.87 2.03 -11.42
CA TYR A 234 -15.40 2.04 -10.01
C TYR A 234 -16.11 1.00 -9.14
N HIS A 235 -17.36 0.66 -9.47
CA HIS A 235 -18.14 -0.33 -8.73
C HIS A 235 -17.48 -1.72 -8.71
N TYR A 236 -16.70 -2.07 -9.74
CA TYR A 236 -16.02 -3.37 -9.84
C TYR A 236 -14.81 -3.51 -8.91
N LYS A 237 -14.35 -2.42 -8.27
CA LYS A 237 -13.23 -2.44 -7.30
C LYS A 237 -11.93 -2.99 -7.89
N LEU A 238 -11.75 -2.85 -9.20
CA LEU A 238 -10.56 -3.24 -9.94
C LEU A 238 -9.71 -2.00 -10.27
N PRO A 239 -8.39 -2.13 -10.40
CA PRO A 239 -7.55 -1.07 -10.92
C PRO A 239 -7.99 -0.65 -12.33
N ILE A 240 -8.31 0.63 -12.52
CA ILE A 240 -8.68 1.20 -13.81
C ILE A 240 -7.52 2.04 -14.34
N LYS A 241 -7.09 1.75 -15.56
CA LYS A 241 -6.04 2.49 -16.27
C LYS A 241 -6.65 3.23 -17.45
N VAL A 242 -6.39 4.52 -17.55
CA VAL A 242 -6.89 5.39 -18.63
C VAL A 242 -5.70 5.96 -19.40
N LEU A 243 -5.86 6.20 -20.70
CA LEU A 243 -4.83 6.84 -21.50
C LEU A 243 -4.60 8.30 -21.08
N ALA A 244 -3.33 8.69 -20.93
CA ALA A 244 -2.91 9.96 -20.34
C ALA A 244 -3.27 11.17 -21.20
N ASP A 245 -3.42 10.98 -22.51
CA ASP A 245 -3.93 11.99 -23.45
C ASP A 245 -5.33 12.48 -23.08
N LYS A 246 -6.14 11.63 -22.43
CA LYS A 246 -7.49 11.93 -21.95
C LYS A 246 -7.55 12.44 -20.50
N LEU A 247 -6.42 12.51 -19.80
CA LEU A 247 -6.34 12.88 -18.38
C LEU A 247 -6.00 14.34 -18.11
N SER A 248 -5.72 15.15 -19.14
CA SER A 248 -5.50 16.59 -18.99
C SER A 248 -6.65 17.32 -18.27
N MET A 249 -7.83 16.70 -18.18
CA MET A 249 -9.03 17.22 -17.50
C MET A 249 -9.16 16.81 -16.03
N LEU A 250 -8.43 15.78 -15.58
CA LEU A 250 -8.44 15.33 -14.19
C LEU A 250 -7.27 16.00 -13.46
N SER A 251 -7.56 17.18 -12.92
CA SER A 251 -6.68 17.97 -12.05
C SER A 251 -5.82 17.11 -11.12
N GLN A 252 -4.51 17.36 -11.14
CA GLN A 252 -3.47 16.82 -10.24
C GLN A 252 -3.10 15.33 -10.31
N VAL A 253 -3.42 14.59 -11.38
CA VAL A 253 -2.86 13.24 -11.51
C VAL A 253 -1.43 13.33 -12.04
N LYS A 254 -0.43 13.02 -11.21
CA LYS A 254 0.96 12.84 -11.68
C LYS A 254 0.94 11.74 -12.73
N ILE A 255 1.16 12.11 -14.00
CA ILE A 255 1.26 11.17 -15.12
C ILE A 255 2.40 10.20 -14.80
N LYS A 256 2.06 8.97 -14.41
CA LYS A 256 2.99 7.86 -14.26
C LYS A 256 2.79 6.95 -15.45
N THR A 257 3.67 7.07 -16.44
CA THR A 257 3.73 6.16 -17.59
C THR A 257 4.01 4.74 -17.09
N ILE A 258 3.19 3.79 -17.52
CA ILE A 258 3.41 2.36 -17.24
C ILE A 258 4.18 1.78 -18.42
N ARG A 259 5.49 1.58 -18.24
CA ARG A 259 6.37 0.86 -19.18
C ARG A 259 6.30 1.38 -20.64
N GLY A 260 6.26 2.71 -20.82
CA GLY A 260 6.27 3.34 -22.14
C GLY A 260 4.89 3.57 -22.78
N ILE A 261 3.83 2.96 -22.25
CA ILE A 261 2.45 3.29 -22.63
C ILE A 261 1.96 4.41 -21.69
N PRO A 262 1.34 5.47 -22.21
CA PRO A 262 0.76 6.54 -21.41
C PRO A 262 -0.52 6.08 -20.72
N LEU A 263 -0.48 5.04 -19.89
CA LEU A 263 -1.60 4.61 -19.06
C LEU A 263 -1.43 5.13 -17.63
N VAL A 264 -2.45 5.78 -17.11
CA VAL A 264 -2.49 6.30 -15.74
C VAL A 264 -3.54 5.55 -14.94
N ASN A 265 -3.16 5.09 -13.75
CA ASN A 265 -4.08 4.43 -12.84
C ASN A 265 -4.87 5.48 -12.06
N VAL A 266 -6.18 5.56 -12.30
CA VAL A 266 -7.09 6.54 -11.67
C VAL A 266 -7.68 6.04 -10.34
N THR A 267 -7.50 4.75 -10.03
CA THR A 267 -7.94 4.15 -8.77
C THR A 267 -6.88 4.17 -7.67
N GLU A 268 -5.61 4.40 -8.03
CA GLU A 268 -4.53 4.57 -7.06
C GLU A 268 -4.55 6.00 -6.50
N ASN A 269 -4.38 6.15 -5.18
CA ASN A 269 -4.17 7.46 -4.58
C ASN A 269 -2.84 8.09 -5.06
N ASN A 270 -2.78 9.42 -5.01
CA ASN A 270 -1.61 10.20 -5.45
C ASN A 270 -0.37 10.04 -4.56
N LEU A 271 -0.46 9.28 -3.46
CA LEU A 271 0.66 9.07 -2.55
C LEU A 271 1.77 8.22 -3.18
N SER A 272 3.01 8.66 -3.03
CA SER A 272 4.20 7.86 -3.34
C SER A 272 4.27 6.61 -2.46
N ALA A 273 5.07 5.62 -2.86
CA ALA A 273 5.23 4.40 -2.06
C ALA A 273 5.81 4.70 -0.66
N VAL A 274 6.74 5.65 -0.60
CA VAL A 274 7.31 6.18 0.63
C VAL A 274 6.22 6.82 1.51
N GLU A 275 5.45 7.75 0.94
CA GLU A 275 4.36 8.44 1.66
C GLU A 275 3.31 7.47 2.20
N LYS A 276 2.98 6.41 1.47
CA LYS A 276 2.05 5.36 1.94
C LYS A 276 2.55 4.68 3.21
N ASN A 277 3.84 4.34 3.25
CA ASN A 277 4.43 3.63 4.37
C ASN A 277 4.61 4.55 5.57
N ILE A 278 5.06 5.79 5.35
CA ILE A 278 5.12 6.82 6.39
C ILE A 278 3.73 7.07 6.97
N LYS A 279 2.72 7.28 6.12
CA LYS A 279 1.34 7.49 6.56
C LYS A 279 0.82 6.31 7.37
N PHE A 280 1.06 5.09 6.90
CA PHE A 280 0.64 3.88 7.60
C PHE A 280 1.26 3.80 9.00
N VAL A 281 2.57 4.00 9.13
CA VAL A 281 3.25 3.97 10.44
C VAL A 281 2.78 5.12 11.34
N MET A 282 2.65 6.33 10.81
CA MET A 282 2.14 7.48 11.55
C MET A 282 0.73 7.24 12.10
N ASP A 283 -0.17 6.70 11.28
CA ASP A 283 -1.53 6.34 11.69
C ASP A 283 -1.51 5.35 12.87
N LYS A 284 -0.62 4.34 12.83
CA LYS A 284 -0.49 3.37 13.93
C LYS A 284 0.11 3.99 15.19
N VAL A 285 1.21 4.72 15.08
CA VAL A 285 1.92 5.33 16.21
C VAL A 285 1.01 6.31 16.93
N VAL A 286 0.37 7.22 16.21
CA VAL A 286 -0.56 8.19 16.80
C VAL A 286 -1.75 7.49 17.46
N SER A 287 -2.28 6.43 16.83
CA SER A 287 -3.37 5.66 17.44
C SER A 287 -2.96 4.97 18.75
N VAL A 288 -1.76 4.38 18.80
CA VAL A 288 -1.24 3.77 20.03
C VAL A 288 -1.05 4.82 21.12
N LEU A 289 -0.44 5.97 20.79
CA LEU A 289 -0.26 7.06 21.73
C LEU A 289 -1.58 7.57 22.30
N VAL A 290 -2.58 7.80 21.44
CA VAL A 290 -3.91 8.25 21.89
C VAL A 290 -4.56 7.19 22.78
N LEU A 291 -4.53 5.91 22.39
CA LEU A 291 -5.13 4.84 23.19
C LEU A 291 -4.46 4.69 24.57
N LEU A 292 -3.13 4.84 24.65
CA LEU A 292 -2.38 4.74 25.91
C LEU A 292 -2.58 5.97 26.80
N ILE A 293 -2.33 7.17 26.26
CA ILE A 293 -2.40 8.44 27.01
C ILE A 293 -3.82 8.67 27.53
N PHE A 294 -4.84 8.42 26.71
CA PHE A 294 -6.23 8.63 27.11
C PHE A 294 -6.85 7.42 27.79
N SER A 295 -6.12 6.32 28.05
CA SER A 295 -6.67 5.13 28.69
C SER A 295 -7.45 5.39 30.01
N PRO A 296 -7.03 6.32 30.91
CA PRO A 296 -7.84 6.66 32.09
C PRO A 296 -9.18 7.31 31.73
N MET A 297 -9.20 8.13 30.68
CA MET A 297 -10.41 8.73 30.13
C MET A 297 -11.35 7.67 29.54
N TYR A 298 -10.82 6.67 28.81
CA TYR A 298 -11.64 5.56 28.30
C TYR A 298 -12.33 4.80 29.44
N LEU A 299 -11.62 4.51 30.54
CA LEU A 299 -12.20 3.85 31.71
C LEU A 299 -13.29 4.70 32.37
N TYR A 300 -13.04 6.00 32.55
CA TYR A 300 -14.03 6.91 33.11
C TYR A 300 -15.31 7.00 32.25
N ILE A 301 -15.15 7.16 30.93
CA ILE A 301 -16.28 7.19 29.99
C ILE A 301 -17.02 5.86 30.01
N ALA A 302 -16.31 4.73 30.01
CA ALA A 302 -16.91 3.40 30.06
C ALA A 302 -17.77 3.20 31.32
N TRP A 303 -17.27 3.63 32.48
CA TRP A 303 -18.01 3.61 33.73
C TRP A 303 -19.26 4.50 33.67
N ARG A 304 -19.12 5.75 33.19
CA ARG A 304 -20.25 6.68 33.04
C ARG A 304 -21.33 6.14 32.08
N VAL A 305 -20.94 5.57 30.95
CA VAL A 305 -21.87 4.99 29.97
C VAL A 305 -22.66 3.82 30.55
N LYS A 306 -22.04 2.98 31.39
CA LYS A 306 -22.74 1.90 32.10
C LYS A 306 -23.67 2.41 33.20
N LYS A 307 -23.31 3.52 33.84
CA LYS A 307 -24.14 4.16 34.87
C LYS A 307 -25.37 4.87 34.27
N ASP A 308 -25.23 5.42 33.07
CA ASP A 308 -26.29 6.20 32.40
C ASP A 308 -27.41 5.31 31.81
N SER A 309 -27.08 4.10 31.33
CA SER A 309 -28.08 3.11 30.87
C SER A 309 -27.53 1.68 30.91
N PRO A 310 -28.38 0.64 31.08
CA PRO A 310 -27.95 -0.76 31.03
C PRO A 310 -27.47 -1.16 29.62
N GLY A 311 -26.51 -2.08 29.52
CA GLY A 311 -26.01 -2.65 28.25
C GLY A 311 -24.53 -2.38 27.94
N PRO A 312 -24.07 -2.59 26.69
CA PRO A 312 -22.66 -2.53 26.33
C PRO A 312 -22.11 -1.10 26.28
N VAL A 313 -20.84 -0.93 26.66
CA VAL A 313 -20.13 0.36 26.61
C VAL A 313 -19.89 0.82 25.18
N PHE A 314 -19.48 -0.10 24.32
CA PHE A 314 -19.15 0.19 22.94
C PHE A 314 -20.33 -0.12 22.02
N PHE A 315 -20.61 0.83 21.14
CA PHE A 315 -21.48 0.65 19.99
C PHE A 315 -20.64 0.29 18.78
N ARG A 316 -21.07 -0.73 18.03
CA ARG A 316 -20.44 -1.13 16.76
C ARG A 316 -21.43 -0.97 15.63
N GLN A 317 -20.95 -0.47 14.50
CA GLN A 317 -21.78 -0.30 13.31
C GLN A 317 -21.02 -0.64 12.04
N GLU A 318 -21.65 -1.38 11.13
CA GLU A 318 -21.05 -1.70 9.84
C GLU A 318 -20.96 -0.44 8.96
N ARG A 319 -19.78 -0.25 8.36
CA ARG A 319 -19.44 0.84 7.44
C ARG A 319 -18.68 0.30 6.26
N ILE A 320 -18.71 1.03 5.16
CA ILE A 320 -17.93 0.68 3.97
C ILE A 320 -16.58 1.39 4.00
N GLY A 321 -15.50 0.62 3.98
CA GLY A 321 -14.12 1.08 4.01
C GLY A 321 -13.42 1.00 2.65
N TYR A 322 -12.09 0.91 2.68
CA TYR A 322 -11.24 0.92 1.49
C TYR A 322 -11.62 -0.19 0.49
N MET A 323 -11.72 0.17 -0.80
CA MET A 323 -12.16 -0.71 -1.90
C MET A 323 -13.52 -1.38 -1.61
N GLY A 324 -14.38 -0.67 -0.90
CA GLY A 324 -15.73 -1.11 -0.56
C GLY A 324 -15.79 -2.36 0.32
N LYS A 325 -14.74 -2.62 1.13
CA LYS A 325 -14.75 -3.70 2.12
C LYS A 325 -15.52 -3.25 3.36
N PRO A 326 -16.52 -4.00 3.84
CA PRO A 326 -17.22 -3.65 5.07
C PRO A 326 -16.31 -3.83 6.28
N PHE A 327 -16.45 -2.96 7.28
CA PHE A 327 -15.82 -3.07 8.59
C PHE A 327 -16.73 -2.51 9.68
N TYR A 328 -16.45 -2.85 10.94
CA TYR A 328 -17.20 -2.32 12.08
C TYR A 328 -16.49 -1.11 12.67
N ILE A 329 -17.14 0.05 12.65
CA ILE A 329 -16.67 1.25 13.37
C ILE A 329 -17.02 1.13 14.85
N TYR A 330 -16.07 1.43 15.74
CA TYR A 330 -16.28 1.43 17.18
C TYR A 330 -16.52 2.85 17.68
N LYS A 331 -17.54 3.02 18.51
CA LYS A 331 -17.86 4.26 19.23
C LYS A 331 -18.24 3.96 20.66
N PHE A 332 -18.18 4.95 21.54
CA PHE A 332 -18.91 4.84 22.80
C PHE A 332 -20.40 4.90 22.54
N ARG A 333 -21.16 4.09 23.28
CA ARG A 333 -22.60 4.11 23.20
C ARG A 333 -23.12 5.44 23.74
N THR A 334 -23.84 6.15 22.89
CA THR A 334 -24.45 7.45 23.22
C THR A 334 -25.98 7.41 23.21
N MET A 335 -26.57 6.37 22.63
CA MET A 335 -28.01 6.14 22.57
C MET A 335 -28.42 5.00 23.49
N TYR A 336 -29.71 4.97 23.88
CA TYR A 336 -30.30 3.81 24.53
C TYR A 336 -30.20 2.56 23.64
N VAL A 337 -30.27 1.38 24.26
CA VAL A 337 -30.38 0.12 23.53
C VAL A 337 -31.67 0.15 22.70
N ASP A 338 -31.66 -0.45 21.50
CA ASP A 338 -32.80 -0.52 20.57
C ASP A 338 -33.24 0.83 19.93
N ALA A 339 -32.42 1.87 20.05
CA ALA A 339 -32.68 3.18 19.45
C ALA A 339 -32.74 3.20 17.90
N GLU A 340 -32.22 2.18 17.23
CA GLU A 340 -32.21 2.09 15.76
C GLU A 340 -33.11 0.94 15.22
N ASP A 341 -34.04 0.39 16.03
CA ASP A 341 -34.90 -0.74 15.61
C ASP A 341 -35.78 -0.43 14.39
N ASN A 342 -36.20 0.83 14.25
CA ASN A 342 -36.95 1.30 13.07
C ASN A 342 -36.06 1.65 11.86
N GLY A 343 -34.79 1.25 11.88
CA GLY A 343 -33.83 1.45 10.82
C GLY A 343 -32.90 2.66 10.99
N PRO A 344 -31.92 2.82 10.08
CA PRO A 344 -30.89 3.84 10.16
C PRO A 344 -31.44 5.25 9.91
N LEU A 345 -31.62 6.02 10.98
CA LEU A 345 -32.06 7.42 10.94
C LEU A 345 -30.88 8.37 11.20
N LEU A 346 -30.86 9.52 10.51
CA LEU A 346 -29.96 10.61 10.86
C LEU A 346 -30.35 11.18 12.22
N SER A 347 -29.38 11.34 13.12
CA SER A 347 -29.64 11.94 14.44
C SER A 347 -29.76 13.45 14.33
N SER A 348 -30.70 14.04 15.05
CA SER A 348 -30.83 15.50 15.24
C SER A 348 -30.30 15.93 16.61
N GLU A 349 -30.10 17.24 16.82
CA GLU A 349 -29.59 17.76 18.11
C GLU A 349 -30.53 17.48 19.30
N LYS A 350 -31.84 17.37 19.06
CA LYS A 350 -32.87 17.09 20.08
C LYS A 350 -33.39 15.65 20.03
N ASP A 351 -32.55 14.72 19.59
CA ASP A 351 -32.92 13.32 19.45
C ASP A 351 -33.11 12.65 20.82
N LYS A 352 -34.36 12.31 21.16
CA LYS A 352 -34.76 11.69 22.43
C LYS A 352 -34.12 10.33 22.68
N ARG A 353 -33.54 9.71 21.65
CA ARG A 353 -32.85 8.41 21.74
C ARG A 353 -31.46 8.51 22.37
N ILE A 354 -30.93 9.72 22.49
CA ILE A 354 -29.61 9.98 23.06
C ILE A 354 -29.72 10.04 24.59
N THR A 355 -28.79 9.40 25.27
CA THR A 355 -28.67 9.42 26.74
C THR A 355 -28.15 10.78 27.23
N PRO A 356 -28.44 11.22 28.47
CA PRO A 356 -27.96 12.50 28.99
C PRO A 356 -26.44 12.66 28.90
N PHE A 357 -25.67 11.63 29.27
CA PHE A 357 -24.21 11.63 29.11
C PHE A 357 -23.82 11.50 27.64
N GLY A 358 -24.60 10.77 26.83
CA GLY A 358 -24.43 10.67 25.39
C GLY A 358 -24.44 12.02 24.65
N HIS A 359 -25.23 13.00 25.11
CA HIS A 359 -25.21 14.36 24.57
C HIS A 359 -23.84 15.03 24.78
N ILE A 360 -23.24 14.86 25.96
CA ILE A 360 -21.90 15.40 26.27
C ILE A 360 -20.86 14.73 25.36
N LEU A 361 -20.90 13.40 25.25
CA LEU A 361 -19.96 12.65 24.41
C LEU A 361 -20.02 13.09 22.95
N ARG A 362 -21.21 13.29 22.38
CA ARG A 362 -21.38 13.75 20.99
C ARG A 362 -20.95 15.20 20.79
N LYS A 363 -21.27 16.09 21.75
CA LYS A 363 -20.89 17.51 21.69
C LYS A 363 -19.38 17.69 21.55
N TYR A 364 -18.61 16.92 22.31
CA TYR A 364 -17.15 16.96 22.28
C TYR A 364 -16.52 15.88 21.37
N ARG A 365 -17.34 15.13 20.63
CA ARG A 365 -16.95 13.96 19.80
C ARG A 365 -16.08 12.93 20.53
N LEU A 366 -16.22 12.86 21.85
CA LEU A 366 -15.54 11.86 22.69
C LEU A 366 -16.07 10.47 22.38
N ASP A 367 -17.29 10.34 21.84
CA ASP A 367 -17.85 9.07 21.38
C ASP A 367 -17.05 8.42 20.26
N GLU A 368 -16.26 9.18 19.52
CA GLU A 368 -15.49 8.70 18.37
C GLU A 368 -14.09 8.22 18.71
N PHE A 369 -13.60 8.45 19.93
CA PHE A 369 -12.27 8.02 20.37
C PHE A 369 -12.00 6.51 20.20
N PRO A 370 -12.96 5.60 20.39
CA PRO A 370 -12.73 4.18 20.11
C PRO A 370 -12.36 3.87 18.64
N GLN A 371 -12.57 4.80 17.70
CA GLN A 371 -12.14 4.64 16.30
C GLN A 371 -10.62 4.58 16.13
N PHE A 372 -9.81 5.07 17.08
CA PHE A 372 -8.35 4.86 17.04
C PHE A 372 -7.98 3.36 17.08
N TRP A 373 -8.86 2.51 17.62
CA TRP A 373 -8.73 1.06 17.50
C TRP A 373 -8.93 0.57 16.06
N ASN A 374 -9.87 1.15 15.31
CA ASN A 374 -10.05 0.86 13.88
C ASN A 374 -8.83 1.29 13.06
N VAL A 375 -8.25 2.44 13.37
CA VAL A 375 -7.00 2.89 12.74
C VAL A 375 -5.85 1.93 13.06
N LEU A 376 -5.73 1.49 14.33
CA LEU A 376 -4.74 0.50 14.74
C LEU A 376 -4.95 -0.88 14.09
N LYS A 377 -6.19 -1.31 13.81
CA LYS A 377 -6.50 -2.51 13.02
C LYS A 377 -6.20 -2.33 11.53
N GLY A 378 -6.29 -1.11 11.02
CA GLY A 378 -6.08 -0.78 9.60
C GLY A 378 -7.37 -0.70 8.79
N ASP A 379 -8.53 -0.66 9.47
CA ASP A 379 -9.83 -0.45 8.82
C ASP A 379 -9.99 1.01 8.35
N MET A 380 -9.37 1.95 9.07
CA MET A 380 -9.44 3.39 8.87
C MET A 380 -8.06 4.03 8.92
N SER A 381 -8.01 5.29 8.50
CA SER A 381 -6.85 6.17 8.64
C SER A 381 -7.25 7.40 9.45
N ILE A 382 -6.30 8.04 10.15
CA ILE A 382 -6.58 9.25 10.94
C ILE A 382 -7.08 10.38 10.04
N VAL A 383 -6.49 10.49 8.85
CA VAL A 383 -6.90 11.44 7.82
C VAL A 383 -7.33 10.66 6.58
N GLY A 384 -8.63 10.71 6.28
CA GLY A 384 -9.26 10.07 5.13
C GLY A 384 -10.75 10.42 5.00
N PRO A 385 -11.43 9.97 3.93
CA PRO A 385 -12.86 10.17 3.77
C PRO A 385 -13.68 9.55 4.90
N ARG A 386 -14.79 10.18 5.27
CA ARG A 386 -15.69 9.65 6.31
C ARG A 386 -16.37 8.37 5.80
N PRO A 387 -16.29 7.25 6.54
CA PRO A 387 -16.89 6.00 6.10
C PRO A 387 -18.41 6.02 6.28
N GLU A 388 -19.15 5.77 5.20
CA GLU A 388 -20.61 5.82 5.19
C GLU A 388 -21.28 4.44 5.35
N ARG A 389 -22.56 4.45 5.76
CA ARG A 389 -23.37 3.22 5.87
C ARG A 389 -23.72 2.76 4.46
N LYS A 390 -23.66 1.45 4.20
CA LYS A 390 -24.06 0.87 2.92
C LYS A 390 -25.45 1.35 2.48
N TYR A 391 -26.40 1.40 3.41
CA TYR A 391 -27.75 1.92 3.16
C TYR A 391 -27.78 3.31 2.51
N PHE A 392 -26.97 4.26 3.00
CA PHE A 392 -26.90 5.60 2.43
C PHE A 392 -26.13 5.61 1.12
N ILE A 393 -25.06 4.82 1.02
CA ILE A 393 -24.29 4.65 -0.22
C ILE A 393 -25.20 4.15 -1.34
N ASP A 394 -25.99 3.10 -1.10
CA ASP A 394 -26.90 2.52 -2.08
C ASP A 394 -27.97 3.53 -2.55
N GLN A 395 -28.40 4.45 -1.68
CA GLN A 395 -29.31 5.54 -2.06
C GLN A 395 -28.60 6.65 -2.86
N ILE A 396 -27.38 7.01 -2.46
CA ILE A 396 -26.60 8.03 -3.17
C ILE A 396 -26.24 7.51 -4.56
N VAL A 397 -25.78 6.27 -4.70
CA VAL A 397 -25.44 5.63 -5.97
C VAL A 397 -26.64 5.61 -6.93
N LYS A 398 -27.87 5.43 -6.43
CA LYS A 398 -29.09 5.52 -7.27
C LYS A 398 -29.32 6.91 -7.88
N LYS A 399 -28.92 7.99 -7.18
CA LYS A 399 -29.10 9.38 -7.62
C LYS A 399 -27.85 9.95 -8.32
N ALA A 400 -26.68 9.46 -7.92
CA ALA A 400 -25.36 9.86 -8.36
C ALA A 400 -24.52 8.59 -8.53
N PRO A 401 -24.61 7.91 -9.70
CA PRO A 401 -23.91 6.64 -9.95
C PRO A 401 -22.38 6.70 -9.86
N PHE A 402 -21.82 7.90 -9.73
CA PHE A 402 -20.40 8.20 -9.63
C PHE A 402 -19.88 8.31 -8.18
N TYR A 403 -20.73 8.15 -7.17
CA TYR A 403 -20.35 8.08 -5.74
C TYR A 403 -19.82 6.69 -5.39
#